data_AF-A0A351J6K6-F1
#
_entry.id   AF-A0A351J6K6-F1
#
_cell.length_a   1.000
_cell.length_b   1.000
_cell.length_c   1.000
_cell.angle_alpha   90.00
_cell.angle_beta   90.00
_cell.angle_gamma   90.00
#
_symmetry.space_group_name_H-M   'P 1'
#
loop_
_entity.id
_entity.type
_entity.pdbx_description
1 polymer ?
#
loop_
_entity_poly.entity_id
_entity_poly.type
_entity_poly.pdbx_seq_one_letter_code
_entity_poly.pdbx_strand_id
1 'polypeptide(L)'
;MKCEQARGMMHAILDGSHSDAEINAYRHHLCECEQCRCEDQRWRSLITEIEALPLWKEPASLLPAVMNSLSTETQEEESKIGPVLLFGFFAFLVYHLLSSLKTLSANAGGDIELFHNPVFMYLAWIIVGLAFSAGLIYFLMRKKAHVKFL
;
A
#
# COMPACT_ATOMS: atom_id res chain seq x y z
N MET A 1 -37.15 -15.45 -1.52
CA MET A 1 -36.70 -14.05 -1.25
C MET A 1 -37.92 -13.12 -1.26
N LYS A 2 -37.93 -12.02 -0.49
CA LYS A 2 -39.02 -11.01 -0.53
C LYS A 2 -38.74 -9.95 -1.60
N CYS A 3 -39.77 -9.35 -2.19
CA CYS A 3 -39.61 -8.36 -3.28
C CYS A 3 -38.82 -7.10 -2.88
N GLU A 4 -38.90 -6.69 -1.62
CA GLU A 4 -38.11 -5.55 -1.10
C GLU A 4 -36.61 -5.85 -1.13
N GLN A 5 -36.23 -7.05 -0.68
CA GLN A 5 -34.85 -7.52 -0.74
C GLN A 5 -34.38 -7.69 -2.19
N ALA A 6 -35.23 -8.23 -3.07
CA ALA A 6 -34.93 -8.39 -4.48
C ALA A 6 -34.61 -7.04 -5.16
N ARG A 7 -35.41 -5.99 -4.88
CA ARG A 7 -35.16 -4.65 -5.42
C ARG A 7 -33.87 -4.04 -4.89
N GLY A 8 -33.56 -4.22 -3.60
CA GLY A 8 -32.27 -3.80 -3.04
C GLY A 8 -31.08 -4.49 -3.72
N MET A 9 -31.20 -5.78 -4.00
CA MET A 9 -30.15 -6.56 -4.68
C MET A 9 -30.02 -6.23 -6.18
N MET A 10 -31.12 -5.88 -6.85
CA MET A 10 -31.12 -5.59 -8.29
C MET A 10 -30.07 -4.55 -8.67
N HIS A 11 -30.03 -3.40 -7.98
CA HIS A 11 -29.05 -2.34 -8.26
C HIS A 11 -27.61 -2.83 -8.09
N ALA A 12 -27.31 -3.46 -6.97
CA ALA A 12 -25.98 -3.96 -6.68
C ALA A 12 -25.55 -5.10 -7.65
N ILE A 13 -26.49 -5.89 -8.17
CA ILE A 13 -26.21 -6.90 -9.20
C ILE A 13 -25.90 -6.23 -10.54
N LEU A 14 -26.63 -5.18 -10.91
CA LEU A 14 -26.36 -4.39 -12.11
C LEU A 14 -24.99 -3.69 -12.05
N ASP A 15 -24.54 -3.32 -10.84
CA ASP A 15 -23.22 -2.74 -10.58
C ASP A 15 -22.08 -3.79 -10.52
N GLY A 16 -22.39 -5.10 -10.63
CA GLY A 16 -21.40 -6.17 -10.62
C GLY A 16 -20.81 -6.53 -9.24
N SER A 17 -21.49 -6.16 -8.15
CA SER A 17 -20.93 -6.19 -6.78
C SER A 17 -21.34 -7.39 -5.90
N HIS A 18 -21.92 -8.44 -6.48
CA HIS A 18 -22.47 -9.59 -5.74
C HIS A 18 -21.82 -10.94 -6.04
N SER A 19 -21.94 -11.86 -5.08
CA SER A 19 -21.51 -13.25 -5.23
C SER A 19 -22.44 -14.06 -6.13
N ASP A 20 -21.92 -15.12 -6.77
CA ASP A 20 -22.71 -16.00 -7.65
C ASP A 20 -23.93 -16.62 -6.95
N ALA A 21 -23.83 -16.91 -5.66
CA ALA A 21 -24.93 -17.46 -4.86
C ALA A 21 -26.10 -16.48 -4.74
N GLU A 22 -25.80 -15.20 -4.52
CA GLU A 22 -26.79 -14.12 -4.41
C GLU A 22 -27.45 -13.84 -5.76
N ILE A 23 -26.67 -13.86 -6.84
CA ILE A 23 -27.17 -13.71 -8.22
C ILE A 23 -28.14 -14.85 -8.54
N ASN A 24 -27.82 -16.08 -8.18
CA ASN A 24 -28.70 -17.23 -8.41
C ASN A 24 -29.99 -17.15 -7.60
N ALA A 25 -29.92 -16.74 -6.33
CA ALA A 25 -31.11 -16.51 -5.51
C ALA A 25 -32.01 -15.41 -6.07
N TYR A 26 -31.41 -14.34 -6.60
CA TYR A 26 -32.13 -13.27 -7.29
C TYR A 26 -32.81 -13.76 -8.57
N ARG A 27 -32.08 -14.47 -9.44
CA ARG A 27 -32.63 -15.07 -10.66
C ARG A 27 -33.79 -16.02 -10.38
N HIS A 28 -33.68 -16.83 -9.33
CA HIS A 28 -34.76 -17.71 -8.92
C HIS A 28 -36.03 -16.92 -8.57
N HIS A 29 -35.91 -15.82 -7.84
CA HIS A 29 -37.05 -14.96 -7.53
C HIS A 29 -37.67 -14.30 -8.77
N LEU A 30 -36.89 -13.94 -9.79
CA LEU A 30 -37.43 -13.39 -11.04
C LEU A 30 -38.31 -14.41 -11.80
N CYS A 31 -38.06 -15.71 -11.62
CA CYS A 31 -38.94 -16.76 -12.15
C CYS A 31 -40.29 -16.79 -11.42
N GLU A 32 -40.32 -16.43 -10.13
CA GLU A 32 -41.50 -16.49 -9.27
C GLU A 32 -42.31 -15.18 -9.25
N CYS A 33 -41.67 -14.03 -9.50
CA CYS A 33 -42.30 -12.71 -9.38
C CYS A 33 -42.27 -11.93 -10.70
N GLU A 34 -43.44 -11.82 -11.34
CA GLU A 34 -43.63 -11.05 -12.57
C GLU A 34 -43.18 -9.59 -12.42
N GLN A 35 -43.57 -8.94 -11.32
CA GLN A 35 -43.29 -7.53 -11.10
C GLN A 35 -41.78 -7.25 -11.05
N CYS A 36 -41.03 -8.05 -10.28
CA CYS A 36 -39.59 -7.89 -10.18
C CYS A 36 -38.89 -8.22 -11.51
N ARG A 37 -39.42 -9.18 -12.29
CA ARG A 37 -38.89 -9.49 -13.62
C ARG A 37 -39.09 -8.36 -14.63
N CYS A 38 -40.28 -7.77 -14.66
CA CYS A 38 -40.56 -6.61 -15.50
C CYS A 38 -39.67 -5.41 -15.13
N GLU A 39 -39.40 -5.21 -13.83
CA GLU A 39 -38.51 -4.16 -13.35
C GLU A 39 -37.05 -4.40 -13.76
N ASP A 40 -36.51 -5.61 -13.56
CA ASP A 40 -35.16 -5.99 -14.01
C ASP A 40 -35.00 -5.81 -15.52
N GLN A 41 -35.97 -6.27 -16.31
CA GLN A 41 -35.95 -6.12 -17.76
C GLN A 41 -35.93 -4.65 -18.18
N ARG A 42 -36.69 -3.79 -17.50
CA ARG A 42 -36.72 -2.34 -17.77
C ARG A 42 -35.36 -1.70 -17.51
N TRP A 43 -34.72 -2.04 -16.40
CA TRP A 43 -33.40 -1.52 -16.06
C TRP A 43 -32.32 -2.01 -17.03
N ARG A 44 -32.34 -3.28 -17.41
CA ARG A 44 -31.42 -3.82 -18.42
C ARG A 44 -31.59 -3.16 -19.77
N SER A 45 -32.83 -2.89 -20.19
CA SER A 45 -33.11 -2.15 -21.43
C SER A 45 -32.48 -0.75 -21.37
N LEU A 46 -32.69 -0.02 -20.27
CA LEU A 46 -32.13 1.32 -20.09
C LEU A 46 -30.60 1.31 -20.13
N ILE A 47 -29.96 0.35 -19.44
CA ILE A 47 -28.51 0.20 -19.45
C ILE A 47 -28.02 -0.09 -20.86
N THR A 48 -28.69 -0.98 -21.60
CA THR A 48 -28.34 -1.30 -22.99
C THR A 48 -28.44 -0.06 -23.90
N GLU A 49 -29.48 0.77 -23.71
CA GLU A 49 -29.63 2.02 -24.45
C GLU A 49 -28.53 3.03 -24.14
N ILE A 50 -28.10 3.13 -22.87
CA ILE A 50 -26.99 3.98 -22.44
C ILE A 50 -25.66 3.47 -23.00
N GLU A 51 -25.40 2.17 -22.94
CA GLU A 51 -24.19 1.54 -23.48
C GLU A 51 -24.10 1.65 -25.01
N ALA A 52 -25.26 1.72 -25.69
CA ALA A 52 -25.34 1.92 -27.13
C ALA A 52 -25.06 3.39 -27.55
N LEU A 53 -24.97 4.33 -26.61
CA LEU A 53 -24.61 5.71 -26.93
C LEU A 53 -23.20 5.75 -27.53
N PRO A 54 -22.96 6.64 -28.52
CA PRO A 54 -21.64 6.77 -29.12
C PRO A 54 -20.65 7.16 -28.03
N LEU A 55 -19.65 6.30 -27.82
CA LEU A 55 -18.55 6.59 -26.92
C LEU A 55 -17.91 7.92 -27.35
N TRP A 56 -17.89 8.87 -26.42
CA TRP A 56 -17.15 10.10 -26.63
C TRP A 56 -15.69 9.73 -26.83
N LYS A 57 -15.10 10.24 -27.92
CA LYS A 57 -13.71 10.00 -28.23
C LYS A 57 -12.86 10.58 -27.10
N GLU A 58 -12.21 9.70 -26.37
CA GLU A 58 -11.30 10.07 -25.30
C GLU A 58 -10.18 10.97 -25.84
N PRO A 59 -9.80 12.06 -25.15
CA PRO A 59 -8.62 12.83 -25.51
C PRO A 59 -7.38 11.93 -25.47
N ALA A 60 -6.55 11.97 -26.51
CA ALA A 60 -5.35 11.12 -26.60
C ALA A 60 -4.35 11.32 -25.43
N SER A 61 -4.48 12.43 -24.69
CA SER A 61 -3.68 12.74 -23.51
C SER A 61 -4.23 12.15 -22.20
N LEU A 62 -5.47 11.64 -22.15
CA LEU A 62 -6.09 11.20 -20.90
C LEU A 62 -5.41 9.93 -20.37
N LEU A 63 -5.28 8.88 -21.18
CA LEU A 63 -4.63 7.64 -20.76
C LEU A 63 -3.16 7.86 -20.28
N PRO A 64 -2.29 8.60 -21.00
CA PRO A 64 -0.98 8.95 -20.47
C PRO A 64 -1.03 9.73 -19.16
N ALA A 65 -1.96 10.67 -19.01
CA ALA A 65 -2.09 11.47 -17.79
C ALA A 65 -2.51 10.60 -16.59
N VAL A 66 -3.48 9.71 -16.76
CA VAL A 66 -3.94 8.79 -15.70
C VAL A 66 -2.83 7.83 -15.31
N MET A 67 -2.15 7.22 -16.30
CA MET A 67 -1.04 6.30 -16.04
C MET A 67 0.11 6.98 -15.30
N ASN A 68 0.44 8.23 -15.67
CA ASN A 68 1.45 9.00 -14.96
C ASN A 68 1.04 9.26 -13.50
N SER A 69 -0.21 9.67 -13.24
CA SER A 69 -0.70 9.89 -11.87
C SER A 69 -0.60 8.63 -11.00
N LEU A 70 -1.00 7.46 -11.52
CA LEU A 70 -0.90 6.18 -10.80
C LEU A 70 0.56 5.77 -10.53
N SER A 71 1.46 6.05 -11.48
CA SER A 71 2.89 5.78 -11.30
C SER A 71 3.54 6.68 -10.25
N THR A 72 3.10 7.94 -10.14
CA THR A 72 3.62 8.86 -9.12
C THR A 72 3.23 8.46 -7.71
N GLU A 73 2.03 7.92 -7.50
CA GLU A 73 1.58 7.43 -6.19
C GLU A 73 2.37 6.21 -5.73
N THR A 74 2.58 5.24 -6.64
CA THR A 74 3.34 4.02 -6.34
C THR A 74 4.82 4.30 -6.05
N GLN A 75 5.43 5.26 -6.75
CA GLN A 75 6.82 5.66 -6.52
C GLN A 75 7.01 6.39 -5.18
N GLU A 76 6.00 7.10 -4.68
CA GLU A 76 6.08 7.77 -3.39
C GLU A 76 6.11 6.78 -2.22
N GLU A 77 5.40 5.64 -2.34
CA GLU A 77 5.41 4.57 -1.33
C GLU A 77 6.73 3.78 -1.31
N GLU A 78 7.28 3.41 -2.46
CA GLU A 78 8.56 2.69 -2.51
C GLU A 78 9.72 3.53 -1.94
N SER A 79 9.65 4.86 -2.04
CA SER A 79 10.66 5.78 -1.46
C SER A 79 10.73 5.75 0.07
N LYS A 80 9.70 5.23 0.75
CA LYS A 80 9.67 5.13 2.23
C LYS A 80 10.34 3.86 2.75
N ILE A 81 10.44 2.81 1.92
CA ILE A 81 10.98 1.50 2.32
C ILE A 81 12.52 1.49 2.32
N GLY A 82 13.13 2.23 1.38
CA GLY A 82 14.60 2.35 1.25
C GLY A 82 15.35 2.70 2.55
N PRO A 83 14.99 3.77 3.28
CA PRO A 83 15.71 4.17 4.48
C PRO A 83 15.54 3.21 5.67
N VAL A 84 14.42 2.49 5.77
CA VAL A 84 14.17 1.52 6.85
C VAL A 84 15.05 0.28 6.65
N LEU A 85 15.14 -0.24 5.43
CA LEU A 85 16.02 -1.37 5.10
C LEU A 85 17.50 -1.01 5.26
N LEU A 86 17.90 0.19 4.84
CA LEU A 86 19.25 0.70 5.06
C LEU A 86 19.62 0.79 6.54
N PHE A 87 18.68 1.24 7.39
CA PHE A 87 18.89 1.27 8.84
C PHE A 87 19.05 -0.13 9.43
N GLY A 88 18.15 -1.05 9.07
CA GLY A 88 18.22 -2.44 9.55
C GLY A 88 19.55 -3.10 9.18
N PHE A 89 20.01 -2.90 7.94
CA PHE A 89 21.30 -3.42 7.47
C PHE A 89 22.48 -2.77 8.19
N PHE A 90 22.46 -1.46 8.40
CA PHE A 90 23.52 -0.75 9.12
C PHE A 90 23.62 -1.19 10.58
N ALA A 91 22.50 -1.28 11.29
CA ALA A 91 22.47 -1.75 12.68
C ALA A 91 22.98 -3.20 12.80
N PHE A 92 22.62 -4.05 11.85
CA PHE A 92 23.12 -5.42 11.76
C PHE A 92 24.65 -5.47 11.58
N LEU A 93 25.20 -4.66 10.67
CA LEU A 93 26.65 -4.57 10.47
C LEU A 93 27.39 -4.07 11.71
N VAL A 94 26.88 -3.03 12.38
CA VAL A 94 27.49 -2.49 13.61
C VAL A 94 27.48 -3.54 14.71
N TYR A 95 26.36 -4.26 14.89
CA TYR A 95 26.27 -5.36 15.86
C TYR A 95 27.31 -6.45 15.59
N HIS A 96 27.42 -6.89 14.33
CA HIS A 96 28.40 -7.90 13.94
C HIS A 96 29.84 -7.42 14.10
N LEU A 97 30.15 -6.17 13.76
CA LEU A 97 31.46 -5.56 13.96
C LEU A 97 31.84 -5.55 15.44
N LEU A 98 30.94 -5.11 16.32
CA LEU A 98 31.16 -5.10 17.76
C LEU A 98 31.35 -6.51 18.32
N SER A 99 30.57 -7.48 17.83
CA SER A 99 30.72 -8.89 18.19
C SER A 99 32.08 -9.46 17.77
N SER A 100 32.53 -9.17 16.55
CA SER A 100 33.86 -9.57 16.05
C SER A 100 35.01 -8.89 16.79
N LEU A 101 34.86 -7.62 17.16
CA LEU A 101 35.86 -6.92 17.98
C LEU A 101 35.95 -7.54 19.39
N LYS A 102 34.80 -7.95 19.96
CA LYS A 102 34.77 -8.67 21.24
C LYS A 102 35.51 -10.01 21.16
N THR A 103 35.29 -10.80 20.12
CA THR A 103 35.98 -12.09 19.96
C THR A 103 37.47 -11.92 19.71
N LEU A 104 37.88 -10.94 18.91
CA LEU A 104 39.29 -10.60 18.69
C LEU A 104 39.98 -10.14 19.99
N SER A 105 39.33 -9.26 20.76
CA SER A 105 39.85 -8.78 22.05
C SER A 105 40.04 -9.91 23.06
N ALA A 106 39.09 -10.85 23.13
CA ALA A 106 39.17 -11.99 24.03
C ALA A 106 40.33 -12.93 23.65
N ASN A 107 40.56 -13.15 22.35
CA ASN A 107 41.64 -13.99 21.85
C ASN A 107 43.02 -13.34 22.00
N ALA A 108 43.10 -12.01 22.05
CA ALA A 108 44.34 -11.26 22.22
C ALA A 108 44.79 -11.13 23.70
N GLY A 109 44.05 -11.71 24.65
CA GLY A 109 44.34 -11.58 26.08
C GLY A 109 44.11 -10.16 26.63
N GLY A 110 43.32 -9.34 25.94
CA GLY A 110 42.97 -8.00 26.41
C GLY A 110 41.94 -8.04 27.54
N ASP A 111 42.04 -7.09 28.47
CA ASP A 111 41.12 -6.96 29.59
C ASP A 111 39.68 -6.71 29.11
N ILE A 112 38.86 -7.77 29.20
CA ILE A 112 37.45 -7.81 28.79
C ILE A 112 36.53 -6.94 29.66
N GLU A 113 37.07 -6.30 30.70
CA GLU A 113 36.32 -5.45 31.63
C GLU A 113 35.71 -4.23 30.94
N LEU A 114 36.39 -3.67 29.92
CA LEU A 114 35.88 -2.49 29.20
C LEU A 114 34.60 -2.79 28.41
N PHE A 115 34.48 -4.00 27.84
CA PHE A 115 33.31 -4.43 27.06
C PHE A 115 32.15 -4.94 27.92
N HIS A 116 32.39 -5.22 29.20
CA HIS A 116 31.33 -5.53 30.17
C HIS A 116 30.76 -4.29 30.84
N ASN A 117 31.33 -3.11 30.59
CA ASN A 117 30.84 -1.88 31.17
C ASN A 117 29.53 -1.46 30.47
N PRO A 118 28.37 -1.51 31.16
CA PRO A 118 27.08 -1.15 30.57
C PRO A 118 27.05 0.32 30.11
N VAL A 119 27.86 1.19 30.71
CA VAL A 119 27.97 2.61 30.34
C VAL A 119 28.64 2.76 28.97
N PHE A 120 29.69 1.99 28.69
CA PHE A 120 30.36 2.05 27.38
C PHE A 120 29.46 1.54 26.26
N MET A 121 28.74 0.44 26.51
CA MET A 121 27.74 -0.08 25.57
C MET A 121 26.63 0.94 25.32
N TYR A 122 26.12 1.58 26.37
CA TYR A 122 25.08 2.59 26.26
C TYR A 122 25.54 3.83 25.47
N LEU A 123 26.76 4.31 25.73
CA LEU A 123 27.37 5.42 24.97
C LEU A 123 27.56 5.08 23.49
N ALA A 124 28.02 3.86 23.17
CA ALA A 124 28.15 3.42 21.78
C ALA A 124 26.78 3.43 21.06
N TRP A 125 25.73 2.92 21.71
CA TRP A 125 24.37 2.97 21.17
C TRP A 125 23.83 4.39 21.03
N ILE A 126 24.13 5.30 21.96
CA ILE A 126 23.76 6.72 21.85
C ILE A 126 24.43 7.36 20.62
N ILE A 127 25.74 7.14 20.42
CA ILE A 127 26.49 7.72 19.29
C ILE A 127 25.93 7.20 17.96
N VAL A 128 25.64 5.91 17.86
CA VAL A 128 25.02 5.29 16.67
C VAL A 128 23.63 5.89 16.43
N GLY A 129 22.82 6.04 17.48
CA GLY A 129 21.49 6.64 17.40
C GLY A 129 21.52 8.11 16.95
N LEU A 130 22.49 8.91 17.43
CA LEU A 130 22.69 10.30 17.04
C LEU A 130 23.18 10.45 15.60
N ALA A 131 24.12 9.60 15.16
CA ALA A 131 24.58 9.59 13.78
C ALA A 131 23.44 9.22 12.82
N PHE A 132 22.59 8.27 13.21
CA PHE A 132 21.42 7.89 12.44
C PHE A 132 20.36 9.00 12.38
N SER A 133 20.03 9.62 13.52
CA SER A 133 19.03 10.69 13.55
C SER A 133 19.47 11.90 12.73
N ALA A 134 20.75 12.28 12.78
CA ALA A 134 21.32 13.31 11.92
C ALA A 134 21.23 12.95 10.43
N GLY A 135 21.54 11.70 10.06
CA GLY A 135 21.40 11.20 8.69
C GLY A 135 19.95 11.21 8.19
N LEU A 136 19.00 10.82 9.04
CA LEU A 136 17.57 10.84 8.73
C LEU A 136 17.07 12.28 8.53
N ILE A 137 17.44 13.20 9.43
CA ILE A 137 17.09 14.62 9.32
C ILE A 137 17.65 15.21 8.02
N TYR A 138 18.90 14.96 7.70
CA TYR A 138 19.53 15.40 6.45
C TYR A 138 18.81 14.88 5.20
N PHE A 139 18.45 13.59 5.19
CA PHE A 139 17.70 12.97 4.09
C PHE A 139 16.31 13.60 3.91
N LEU A 140 15.57 13.80 5.01
CA LEU A 140 14.26 14.43 4.99
C LEU A 140 14.32 15.89 4.51
N MET A 141 15.35 16.65 4.91
CA MET A 141 15.56 18.02 4.44
C MET A 141 15.89 18.07 2.94
N ARG A 142 16.73 17.15 2.44
CA ARG A 142 17.07 17.06 1.01
C ARG A 142 15.85 16.74 0.15
N LYS A 143 14.94 15.88 0.62
CA LYS A 143 13.70 15.55 -0.11
C LYS A 143 12.78 16.76 -0.25
N LYS A 144 12.66 17.61 0.78
CA LYS A 144 11.88 18.87 0.71
C LYS A 144 12.46 19.91 -0.25
N ALA A 145 13.79 19.93 -0.46
CA ALA A 145 14.42 20.89 -1.35
C ALA A 145 14.12 20.62 -2.84
N HIS A 146 13.94 19.35 -3.24
CA HIS A 146 13.62 18.98 -4.62
C HIS A 146 12.16 19.24 -5.03
N VAL A 147 11.25 19.47 -4.07
CA VAL A 147 9.82 19.73 -4.36
C VAL A 147 9.54 21.20 -4.68
N LYS A 148 10.49 22.12 -4.45
CA LYS A 148 10.29 23.57 -4.69
C LYS A 148 10.76 24.10 -6.04
N PHE A 149 11.26 23.24 -6.94
CA PHE A 149 11.85 23.65 -8.22
C PHE A 149 11.14 23.08 -9.47
N LEU A 150 9.92 22.57 -9.31
CA LEU A 150 9.03 22.17 -10.41
C LEU A 150 7.71 22.92 -10.30
#